data_AF-A0A6G4R1L1-F1
#
_entry.id   AF-A0A6G4R1L1-F1
#
_cell.length_a   1.000
_cell.length_b   1.000
_cell.length_c   1.000
_cell.angle_alpha   90.00
_cell.angle_beta   90.00
_cell.angle_gamma   90.00
#
_symmetry.space_group_name_H-M   'P 1'
#
loop_
_entity.id
_entity.type
_entity.pdbx_description
1 polymer ?
#
loop_
_entity_poly.entity_id
_entity_poly.type
_entity_poly.pdbx_seq_one_letter_code
_entity_poly.pdbx_strand_id
1 'polypeptide(L)'
;MKRSDAARAGAEKLKRAEAAIDAALRETAELVGLLPSLRLDAQLSAVIGQEAIETLGDTLTHILSARRTIVKAHGDLAEVRTQIGCGALAIGDMGKSADGDTPRTFGLHAVDGGRAA
;
A
#
# COMPACT_ATOMS: atom_id res chain seq x y z
N MET A 1 -11.25 -30.22 -5.21
CA MET A 1 -10.28 -29.13 -4.93
C MET A 1 -9.58 -29.43 -3.61
N LYS A 2 -8.25 -29.38 -3.54
CA LYS A 2 -7.52 -29.58 -2.28
C LYS A 2 -7.53 -28.28 -1.46
N ARG A 3 -7.41 -28.36 -0.14
CA ARG A 3 -7.35 -27.17 0.75
C ARG A 3 -6.19 -26.24 0.38
N SER A 4 -5.06 -26.80 -0.05
CA SER A 4 -3.90 -26.07 -0.57
C SER A 4 -4.22 -25.23 -1.81
N ASP A 5 -5.06 -25.75 -2.70
CA ASP A 5 -5.42 -25.06 -3.95
C ASP A 5 -6.32 -23.85 -3.65
N ALA A 6 -7.25 -24.01 -2.71
CA ALA A 6 -8.09 -22.93 -2.23
C ALA A 6 -7.28 -21.83 -1.53
N ALA A 7 -6.33 -22.21 -0.67
CA ALA A 7 -5.43 -21.28 0.01
C ALA A 7 -4.57 -20.49 -0.98
N ARG A 8 -4.02 -21.16 -2.00
CA ARG A 8 -3.25 -20.50 -3.06
C ARG A 8 -4.10 -19.53 -3.88
N ALA A 9 -5.29 -19.96 -4.30
CA ALA A 9 -6.20 -19.11 -5.06
C ALA A 9 -6.62 -17.86 -4.26
N GLY A 10 -6.90 -18.02 -2.96
CA GLY A 10 -7.19 -16.92 -2.05
C GLY A 10 -6.03 -15.93 -1.92
N ALA A 11 -4.82 -16.42 -1.70
CA ALA A 11 -3.62 -15.59 -1.59
C ALA A 11 -3.35 -14.78 -2.87
N GLU A 12 -3.47 -15.41 -4.03
CA GLU A 12 -3.28 -14.73 -5.32
C GLU A 12 -4.36 -13.67 -5.57
N LYS A 13 -5.62 -13.94 -5.21
CA LYS A 13 -6.69 -12.94 -5.34
C LYS A 13 -6.48 -11.77 -4.37
N LEU A 14 -6.03 -12.04 -3.15
CA LEU A 14 -5.74 -11.02 -2.15
C LEU A 14 -4.63 -10.07 -2.61
N LYS A 15 -3.49 -10.61 -3.08
CA LYS A 15 -2.38 -9.81 -3.63
C LYS A 15 -2.85 -8.89 -4.76
N ARG A 16 -3.71 -9.39 -5.66
CA ARG A 16 -4.29 -8.57 -6.73
C ARG A 16 -5.20 -7.46 -6.20
N ALA A 17 -5.97 -7.74 -5.14
CA ALA A 17 -6.82 -6.74 -4.52
C ALA A 17 -6.01 -5.65 -3.80
N GLU A 18 -4.93 -6.02 -3.10
CA GLU A 18 -3.97 -5.08 -2.51
C GLU A 18 -3.33 -4.19 -3.58
N ALA A 19 -2.83 -4.79 -4.66
CA ALA A 19 -2.23 -4.06 -5.77
C ALA A 19 -3.23 -3.09 -6.45
N ALA A 20 -4.50 -3.47 -6.56
CA ALA A 20 -5.52 -2.59 -7.12
C ALA A 20 -5.80 -1.37 -6.23
N ILE A 21 -5.80 -1.54 -4.90
CA ILE A 21 -5.95 -0.43 -3.95
C ILE A 21 -4.71 0.48 -4.00
N ASP A 22 -3.51 -0.08 -4.08
CA ASP A 22 -2.28 0.71 -4.19
C ASP A 22 -2.22 1.49 -5.51
N ALA A 23 -2.68 0.91 -6.62
CA ALA A 23 -2.83 1.62 -7.89
C ALA A 23 -3.84 2.77 -7.79
N ALA A 24 -5.00 2.53 -7.18
CA ALA A 24 -5.99 3.58 -6.96
C ALA A 24 -5.44 4.72 -6.09
N LEU A 25 -4.67 4.39 -5.04
CA LEU A 25 -4.00 5.37 -4.19
C LEU A 25 -3.05 6.25 -4.99
N ARG A 26 -2.20 5.64 -5.83
CA ARG A 26 -1.26 6.35 -6.70
C ARG A 26 -1.99 7.33 -7.62
N GLU A 27 -2.90 6.84 -8.45
CA GLU A 27 -3.59 7.65 -9.46
C GLU A 27 -4.37 8.82 -8.82
N THR A 28 -5.03 8.55 -7.69
CA THR A 28 -5.79 9.61 -6.99
C THR A 28 -4.85 10.66 -6.40
N ALA A 29 -3.70 10.26 -5.85
CA ALA A 29 -2.73 11.20 -5.30
C ALA A 29 -2.08 12.06 -6.40
N GLU A 30 -1.75 11.44 -7.55
CA GLU A 30 -1.25 12.14 -8.72
C GLU A 30 -2.26 13.18 -9.23
N LEU A 31 -3.55 12.82 -9.32
CA LEU A 31 -4.61 13.74 -9.70
C LEU A 31 -4.74 14.91 -8.73
N VAL A 32 -4.74 14.65 -7.41
CA VAL A 32 -4.81 15.69 -6.38
C VAL A 32 -3.64 16.67 -6.48
N GLY A 33 -2.42 16.18 -6.76
CA GLY A 33 -1.26 17.02 -6.96
C GLY A 33 -1.28 17.80 -8.29
N LEU A 34 -1.81 17.19 -9.35
CA LEU A 34 -1.85 17.78 -10.69
C LEU A 34 -2.76 19.00 -10.77
N LEU A 35 -3.95 18.97 -10.14
CA LEU A 35 -4.94 20.03 -10.28
C LEU A 35 -4.45 21.42 -9.82
N PRO A 36 -3.80 21.57 -8.64
CA PRO A 36 -3.17 22.83 -8.26
C PRO A 36 -2.10 23.31 -9.24
N SER A 37 -1.29 22.42 -9.80
CA SER A 37 -0.27 22.77 -10.79
C SER A 37 -0.91 23.32 -12.07
N LEU A 38 -1.89 22.62 -12.64
CA LEU A 38 -2.63 23.09 -13.83
C LEU A 38 -3.31 24.45 -13.58
N ARG A 39 -3.85 24.65 -12.37
CA ARG A 39 -4.46 25.92 -11.98
C ARG A 39 -3.44 27.06 -11.98
N LEU A 40 -2.24 26.82 -11.45
CA LEU A 40 -1.16 27.81 -11.44
C LEU A 40 -0.65 28.12 -12.85
N ASP A 41 -0.45 27.09 -13.67
CA ASP A 41 -0.02 27.23 -15.07
C ASP A 41 -1.02 28.03 -15.91
N ALA A 42 -2.32 27.89 -15.61
CA ALA A 42 -3.40 28.65 -16.23
C ALA A 42 -3.65 30.03 -15.59
N GLN A 43 -2.85 30.44 -14.59
CA GLN A 43 -3.00 31.69 -13.84
C GLN A 43 -4.40 31.89 -13.23
N LEU A 44 -5.04 30.79 -12.82
CA LEU A 44 -6.39 30.80 -12.24
C LEU A 44 -6.37 31.01 -10.72
N SER A 45 -7.41 31.67 -10.21
CA SER A 45 -7.65 31.87 -8.78
C SER A 45 -7.67 30.54 -8.03
N ALA A 46 -7.13 30.52 -6.80
CA ALA A 46 -7.13 29.36 -5.91
C ALA A 46 -8.53 28.84 -5.53
N VAL A 47 -9.56 29.70 -5.63
CA VAL A 47 -10.95 29.32 -5.35
C VAL A 47 -11.53 28.41 -6.45
N ILE A 48 -10.98 28.47 -7.67
CA ILE A 48 -11.45 27.65 -8.79
C ILE A 48 -11.09 26.19 -8.53
N GLY A 49 -12.12 25.35 -8.42
CA GLY A 49 -11.97 23.90 -8.23
C GLY A 49 -11.68 23.47 -6.79
N GLN A 50 -11.73 24.37 -5.81
CA GLN A 50 -11.44 24.06 -4.39
C GLN A 50 -12.30 22.89 -3.86
N GLU A 51 -13.62 22.94 -4.07
CA GLU A 51 -14.55 21.87 -3.63
C GLU A 51 -14.22 20.51 -4.26
N ALA A 52 -13.73 20.50 -5.51
CA ALA A 52 -13.33 19.28 -6.19
C ALA A 52 -12.05 18.69 -5.56
N ILE A 53 -11.09 19.54 -5.19
CA ILE A 53 -9.86 19.11 -4.50
C ILE A 53 -10.19 18.57 -3.10
N GLU A 54 -11.11 19.20 -2.37
CA GLU A 54 -11.61 18.70 -1.08
C GLU A 54 -12.24 17.31 -1.22
N THR A 55 -13.13 17.13 -2.20
CA THR A 55 -13.77 15.84 -2.50
C THR A 55 -12.76 14.75 -2.85
N LEU A 56 -11.70 15.11 -3.59
CA LEU A 56 -10.60 14.19 -3.90
C LEU A 56 -9.75 13.86 -2.66
N GLY A 57 -9.56 14.82 -1.75
CA GLY A 57 -8.91 14.60 -0.45
C GLY A 57 -9.68 13.60 0.43
N ASP A 58 -11.01 13.71 0.47
CA ASP A 58 -11.86 12.73 1.14
C ASP A 58 -11.75 11.34 0.51
N THR A 59 -11.70 11.29 -0.83
CA THR A 59 -11.50 10.04 -1.58
C THR A 59 -10.16 9.38 -1.23
N LEU A 60 -9.07 10.14 -1.15
CA LEU A 60 -7.77 9.64 -0.68
C LEU A 60 -7.84 9.06 0.72
N THR A 61 -8.55 9.73 1.63
CA THR A 61 -8.75 9.24 3.00
C THR A 61 -9.46 7.89 3.02
N HIS A 62 -10.49 7.71 2.19
CA HIS A 62 -11.17 6.42 2.04
C HIS A 62 -10.25 5.32 1.49
N ILE A 63 -9.44 5.62 0.48
CA ILE A 63 -8.49 4.65 -0.10
C ILE A 63 -7.44 4.23 0.94
N LEU A 64 -6.89 5.17 1.71
CA LEU A 64 -5.95 4.88 2.79
C LEU A 64 -6.58 3.98 3.87
N SER A 65 -7.86 4.20 4.20
CA SER A 65 -8.60 3.35 5.12
C SER A 65 -8.83 1.94 4.56
N ALA A 66 -9.17 1.83 3.27
CA ALA A 66 -9.30 0.55 2.58
C ALA A 66 -7.98 -0.22 2.57
N ARG A 67 -6.85 0.46 2.32
CA ARG A 67 -5.50 -0.10 2.36
C ARG A 67 -5.16 -0.67 3.75
N ARG A 68 -5.45 0.08 4.83
CA ARG A 68 -5.27 -0.42 6.20
C ARG A 68 -6.09 -1.69 6.44
N THR A 69 -7.34 -1.68 6.03
CA THR A 69 -8.28 -2.78 6.27
C THR A 69 -7.89 -4.05 5.49
N ILE A 70 -7.46 -3.91 4.23
CA ILE A 70 -7.05 -5.08 3.44
C ILE A 70 -5.73 -5.70 3.92
N VAL A 71 -4.77 -4.88 4.36
CA VAL A 71 -3.52 -5.38 4.96
C VAL A 71 -3.81 -6.13 6.26
N LYS A 72 -4.76 -5.65 7.07
CA LYS A 72 -5.21 -6.40 8.24
C LYS A 72 -5.83 -7.74 7.82
N ALA A 73 -6.70 -7.75 6.81
CA ALA A 73 -7.31 -8.97 6.29
C ALA A 73 -6.26 -9.98 5.79
N HIS A 74 -5.15 -9.52 5.22
CA HIS A 74 -4.00 -10.37 4.89
C HIS A 74 -3.42 -11.07 6.11
N GLY A 75 -3.15 -10.32 7.19
CA GLY A 75 -2.71 -10.89 8.45
C GLY A 75 -3.68 -11.93 8.99
N ASP A 76 -4.97 -11.61 9.03
CA ASP A 76 -6.03 -12.51 9.50
C ASP A 76 -6.10 -13.80 8.63
N LEU A 77 -5.93 -13.68 7.30
CA LEU A 77 -5.91 -14.84 6.39
C LEU A 77 -4.67 -15.71 6.54
N ALA A 78 -3.55 -15.18 7.04
CA ALA A 78 -2.38 -15.99 7.39
C ALA A 78 -2.66 -16.92 8.58
N GLU A 79 -3.48 -16.46 9.54
CA GLU A 79 -3.96 -17.29 10.65
C GLU A 79 -4.90 -18.39 10.12
N VAL A 80 -5.88 -18.04 9.28
CA VAL A 80 -6.80 -19.01 8.65
C VAL A 80 -6.04 -20.09 7.89
N ARG A 81 -4.99 -19.72 7.12
CA ARG A 81 -4.12 -20.68 6.42
C ARG A 81 -3.52 -21.71 7.37
N THR A 82 -3.11 -21.29 8.56
CA THR A 82 -2.53 -22.17 9.59
C THR A 82 -3.59 -23.10 10.16
N GLN A 83 -4.78 -22.57 10.46
CA GLN A 83 -5.92 -23.34 10.99
C GLN A 83 -6.38 -24.45 10.02
N ILE A 84 -6.34 -24.22 8.71
CA ILE A 84 -6.71 -25.23 7.70
C ILE A 84 -5.60 -26.24 7.36
N GLY A 85 -4.49 -26.24 8.13
CA GLY A 85 -3.36 -27.16 7.93
C GLY A 85 -2.47 -26.81 6.74
N CYS A 86 -2.56 -25.59 6.21
CA CYS A 86 -1.73 -25.10 5.10
C CYS A 86 -0.56 -24.22 5.60
N GLY A 87 -0.27 -24.21 6.90
CA GLY A 87 0.82 -23.42 7.50
C GLY A 87 2.20 -23.74 6.94
N ALA A 88 2.49 -25.02 6.64
CA ALA A 88 3.77 -25.46 6.07
C ALA A 88 4.01 -24.97 4.62
N LEU A 89 2.97 -24.58 3.90
CA LEU A 89 3.08 -23.99 2.55
C LEU A 89 3.53 -22.52 2.59
N ALA A 90 3.69 -21.94 3.77
CA ALA A 90 4.19 -20.57 3.96
C ALA A 90 5.70 -20.43 3.76
N ILE A 91 6.44 -21.54 3.70
CA ILE A 91 7.89 -21.55 3.47
C ILE A 91 8.13 -21.45 1.96
N GLY A 92 7.84 -20.28 1.39
CA GLY A 92 7.95 -20.03 -0.04
C GLY A 92 8.02 -18.54 -0.31
N ASP A 93 9.11 -17.92 0.15
CA ASP A 93 9.85 -16.76 -0.43
C ASP A 93 10.84 -16.15 0.59
N MET A 94 10.76 -16.57 1.87
CA MET A 94 11.84 -16.31 2.81
C MET A 94 12.98 -17.26 2.50
N GLY A 95 13.83 -16.88 1.54
CA GLY A 95 15.24 -17.25 1.59
C GLY A 95 15.73 -16.88 2.99
N LYS A 96 15.78 -17.87 3.87
CA LYS A 96 16.35 -17.78 5.21
C LYS A 96 17.79 -17.30 5.04
N SER A 97 18.00 -15.98 5.06
CA SER A 97 19.31 -15.43 5.35
C SER A 97 19.60 -15.92 6.77
N ALA A 98 20.71 -16.62 6.93
CA ALA A 98 21.09 -17.27 8.18
C ALA A 98 21.49 -16.28 9.28
N ASP A 99 21.19 -14.99 9.14
CA ASP A 99 21.43 -13.95 10.14
C ASP A 99 20.13 -13.22 10.46
N GLY A 100 19.92 -13.02 11.76
CA GLY A 100 18.67 -12.58 12.40
C GLY A 100 17.97 -11.40 11.71
N ASP A 101 16.72 -11.65 11.37
CA ASP A 101 15.78 -10.77 10.69
C ASP A 101 15.39 -9.58 11.58
N THR A 102 16.15 -8.48 11.45
CA THR A 102 15.61 -7.15 11.73
C THR A 102 14.75 -6.76 10.53
N PRO A 103 13.51 -6.25 10.74
CA PRO A 103 12.73 -5.73 9.64
C PRO A 103 13.59 -4.75 8.85
N ARG A 104 13.76 -4.97 7.54
CA ARG A 104 14.42 -4.01 6.65
C ARG A 104 13.52 -2.79 6.52
N THR A 105 13.49 -1.96 7.55
CA THR A 105 13.24 -0.55 7.37
C THR A 105 14.34 -0.10 6.42
N PHE A 106 13.99 0.40 5.24
CA PHE A 106 14.93 1.19 4.45
C PHE A 106 15.25 2.42 5.31
N GLY A 107 16.25 2.26 6.17
CA GLY A 107 16.73 3.29 7.05
C GLY A 107 17.28 4.40 6.18
N LEU A 108 16.56 5.51 6.10
CA LEU A 108 17.19 6.78 5.85
C LEU A 108 18.13 7.02 7.03
N HIS A 109 19.38 6.55 6.89
CA HIS A 109 20.43 6.92 7.81
C HIS A 109 20.72 8.40 7.59
N ALA A 110 20.40 9.23 8.58
CA ALA A 110 20.88 10.60 8.60
C ALA A 110 22.41 10.55 8.57
N VAL A 111 23.01 11.08 7.50
CA VAL A 111 24.45 11.31 7.45
C VAL A 111 24.75 12.46 8.40
N ASP A 112 25.33 12.13 9.55
CA ASP A 112 25.80 13.13 10.50
C ASP A 112 27.06 13.79 9.90
N GLY A 113 26.91 15.00 9.36
CA GLY A 113 28.04 15.72 8.75
C GLY A 113 27.77 16.73 7.64
N GLY A 114 26.52 17.09 7.33
CA GLY A 114 26.22 18.14 6.35
C GLY A 114 26.54 19.55 6.86
N ARG A 115 27.82 19.94 6.89
CA ARG A 115 28.22 21.34 7.05
C ARG A 115 27.66 22.16 5.89
N ALA A 116 26.70 23.03 6.19
CA ALA A 116 26.42 24.19 5.36
C ALA A 116 27.65 25.11 5.42
N ALA A 117 28.30 25.30 4.28
CA ALA A 117 29.20 26.41 4.00
C ALA A 117 28.48 27.36 3.05
#